data_AF-A0A6N7S2G1-F1
#
_entry.id   AF-A0A6N7S2G1-F1
#
_cell.length_a   1.000
_cell.length_b   1.000
_cell.length_c   1.000
_cell.angle_alpha   90.00
_cell.angle_beta   90.00
_cell.angle_gamma   90.00
#
_symmetry.space_group_name_H-M   'P 1'
#
loop_
_entity.id
_entity.type
_entity.pdbx_description
1 polymer ?
#
loop_
_entity_poly.entity_id
_entity_poly.type
_entity_poly.pdbx_seq_one_letter_code
_entity_poly.pdbx_strand_id
1 'polypeptide(L)'
;MGETGLKTEEKQIELIALLKEYAQATLKREKVQSMRGYIQHGDTTTLDHAIAVAYYSLMLDQKWKLNCDQSSLVRGALLHDYFLYDWHQPHKEYGMHGFTHPGTALRNAAQDFDLNLVERNIIARHMFPLVPIPPRYRESVVVCLADKFCSLNETFSRRRYLSLVKLLSATLILHS
;
A
#
# COMPACT_ATOMS: atom_id res chain seq x y z
N MET A 1 -7.76 13.51 29.51
CA MET A 1 -6.92 12.95 28.43
C MET A 1 -5.49 12.89 28.98
N GLY A 2 -4.97 11.69 29.24
CA GLY A 2 -3.66 11.51 29.91
C GLY A 2 -2.47 11.57 28.95
N GLU A 3 -1.25 11.65 29.48
CA GLU A 3 0.03 11.71 28.74
C GLU A 3 0.20 10.60 27.67
N THR A 4 -0.46 9.45 27.85
CA THR A 4 -0.46 8.35 26.89
C THR A 4 -1.23 8.67 25.61
N GLY A 5 -2.27 9.51 25.70
CA GLY A 5 -3.04 10.00 24.56
C GLY A 5 -2.20 10.96 23.70
N LEU A 6 -1.54 11.94 24.34
CA LEU A 6 -0.69 12.92 23.66
C LEU A 6 0.45 12.24 22.87
N LYS A 7 1.15 11.29 23.51
CA LYS A 7 2.24 10.53 22.86
C LYS A 7 1.78 9.67 21.68
N THR A 8 0.49 9.31 21.64
CA THR A 8 -0.08 8.54 20.53
C THR A 8 -0.42 9.45 19.36
N GLU A 9 -0.95 10.65 19.63
CA GLU A 9 -1.25 11.67 18.63
C GLU A 9 0.03 12.20 17.96
N GLU A 10 1.08 12.50 18.73
CA GLU A 10 2.37 12.96 18.21
C GLU A 10 2.98 11.95 17.22
N LYS A 11 2.99 10.66 17.58
CA LYS A 11 3.47 9.60 16.69
C LYS A 11 2.65 9.47 15.41
N GLN A 12 1.35 9.67 15.51
CA GLN A 12 0.47 9.62 14.34
C GLN A 12 0.77 10.78 13.38
N ILE A 13 0.98 11.99 13.92
CA ILE A 13 1.34 13.18 13.12
C ILE A 13 2.68 12.95 12.41
N GLU A 14 3.68 12.45 13.11
CA GLU A 14 5.00 12.12 12.54
C GLU A 14 4.86 11.10 11.40
N LEU A 15 4.07 10.04 11.60
CA LEU A 15 3.86 9.01 10.59
C LEU A 15 3.18 9.57 9.32
N ILE A 16 2.18 10.43 9.49
CA ILE A 16 1.49 11.08 8.37
C ILE A 16 2.44 12.01 7.62
N ALA A 17 3.30 12.73 8.33
CA ALA A 17 4.30 13.60 7.70
C ALA A 17 5.29 12.79 6.84
N LEU A 18 5.84 11.70 7.38
CA LEU A 18 6.72 10.78 6.64
C LEU A 18 6.02 10.15 5.44
N LEU A 19 4.77 9.69 5.63
CA LEU A 19 3.98 9.15 4.53
C LEU A 19 3.82 10.19 3.42
N LYS A 20 3.46 11.42 3.76
CA LYS A 20 3.32 12.50 2.78
C LYS A 20 4.63 12.78 2.03
N GLU A 21 5.74 12.85 2.76
CA GLU A 21 7.07 13.11 2.20
C GLU A 21 7.45 12.09 1.12
N TYR A 22 7.31 10.80 1.41
CA TYR A 22 7.71 9.73 0.49
C TYR A 22 6.63 9.38 -0.55
N ALA A 23 5.34 9.63 -0.26
CA ALA A 23 4.25 9.31 -1.17
C ALA A 23 4.04 10.36 -2.27
N GLN A 24 4.33 11.63 -2.01
CA GLN A 24 3.91 12.75 -2.88
C GLN A 24 4.32 12.58 -4.35
N ALA A 25 5.56 12.15 -4.62
CA ALA A 25 6.06 12.04 -6.00
C ALA A 25 5.35 10.91 -6.77
N THR A 26 5.03 9.82 -6.09
CA THR A 26 4.30 8.68 -6.64
C THR A 26 2.83 9.03 -6.83
N LEU A 27 2.20 9.64 -5.83
CA LEU A 27 0.78 9.99 -5.86
C LEU A 27 0.46 11.04 -6.94
N LYS A 28 1.38 11.94 -7.30
CA LYS A 28 1.15 12.92 -8.38
C LYS A 28 0.97 12.31 -9.77
N ARG A 29 1.30 11.03 -9.98
CA ARG A 29 1.17 10.37 -11.28
C ARG A 29 -0.31 10.08 -11.59
N GLU A 30 -0.77 10.51 -12.76
CA GLU A 30 -2.18 10.33 -13.18
C GLU A 30 -2.64 8.87 -13.13
N LYS A 31 -1.80 7.93 -13.58
CA LYS A 31 -2.11 6.49 -13.52
C LYS A 31 -2.16 5.94 -12.09
N VAL A 32 -1.40 6.50 -11.15
CA VAL A 32 -1.56 6.16 -9.72
C VAL A 32 -2.89 6.71 -9.21
N GLN A 33 -3.26 7.92 -9.61
CA GLN A 33 -4.57 8.50 -9.27
C GLN A 33 -5.73 7.69 -9.86
N SER A 34 -5.57 7.09 -11.04
CA SER A 34 -6.61 6.27 -11.68
C SER A 34 -6.94 5.00 -10.91
N MET A 35 -6.08 4.55 -9.98
CA MET A 35 -6.36 3.42 -9.09
C MET A 35 -7.63 3.62 -8.23
N ARG A 36 -8.12 4.86 -8.07
CA ARG A 36 -9.43 5.13 -7.44
C ARG A 36 -10.62 4.57 -8.21
N GLY A 37 -10.45 4.33 -9.50
CA GLY A 37 -11.49 3.76 -10.36
C GLY A 37 -11.68 2.26 -10.22
N TYR A 38 -10.82 1.58 -9.46
CA TYR A 38 -10.85 0.12 -9.31
C TYR A 38 -11.07 -0.26 -7.85
N ILE A 39 -12.07 -1.09 -7.58
CA ILE A 39 -12.35 -1.59 -6.24
C ILE A 39 -11.38 -2.72 -5.90
N GLN A 40 -10.85 -2.70 -4.67
CA GLN A 40 -9.99 -3.74 -4.13
C GLN A 40 -10.77 -4.67 -3.20
N HIS A 41 -11.33 -4.13 -2.10
CA HIS A 41 -12.08 -4.90 -1.10
C HIS A 41 -13.28 -4.10 -0.59
N GLY A 42 -14.48 -4.71 -0.61
CA GLY A 42 -15.70 -4.04 -0.14
C GLY A 42 -15.98 -2.76 -0.93
N ASP A 43 -15.95 -1.60 -0.25
CA ASP A 43 -16.06 -0.26 -0.84
C ASP A 43 -14.70 0.47 -0.96
N THR A 44 -13.59 -0.22 -0.68
CA THR A 44 -12.24 0.36 -0.68
C THR A 44 -11.63 0.29 -2.08
N THR A 45 -11.17 1.44 -2.59
CA THR A 45 -10.48 1.51 -3.89
C THR A 45 -9.06 0.96 -3.78
N THR A 46 -8.47 0.59 -4.92
CA THR A 46 -7.08 0.10 -4.98
C THR A 46 -6.10 1.18 -4.50
N LEU A 47 -6.39 2.46 -4.76
CA LEU A 47 -5.56 3.56 -4.25
C LEU A 47 -5.66 3.71 -2.72
N ASP A 48 -6.88 3.65 -2.18
CA ASP A 48 -7.11 3.77 -0.75
C ASP A 48 -6.44 2.62 0.01
N HIS A 49 -6.57 1.41 -0.52
CA HIS A 49 -5.87 0.22 -0.03
C HIS A 49 -4.34 0.44 -0.03
N ALA A 50 -3.76 0.85 -1.17
CA ALA A 50 -2.32 1.07 -1.30
C ALA A 50 -1.80 2.15 -0.33
N ILE A 51 -2.55 3.24 -0.13
CA ILE A 51 -2.23 4.30 0.86
C ILE A 51 -2.26 3.73 2.28
N ALA A 52 -3.27 2.92 2.61
CA ALA A 52 -3.37 2.29 3.92
C ALA A 52 -2.19 1.34 4.16
N VAL A 53 -1.83 0.51 3.18
CA VAL A 53 -0.69 -0.40 3.27
C VAL A 53 0.62 0.38 3.48
N ALA A 54 0.82 1.50 2.79
CA ALA A 54 1.99 2.37 2.98
C ALA A 54 2.03 2.96 4.40
N TYR A 55 0.91 3.47 4.91
CA TYR A 55 0.79 3.97 6.28
C TYR A 55 1.13 2.88 7.32
N TYR A 56 0.49 1.72 7.22
CA TYR A 56 0.71 0.62 8.15
C TYR A 56 2.12 0.04 8.05
N SER A 57 2.74 0.08 6.87
CA SER A 57 4.13 -0.31 6.68
C SER A 57 5.09 0.58 7.48
N LEU A 58 4.95 1.91 7.39
CA LEU A 58 5.74 2.84 8.22
C LEU A 58 5.49 2.61 9.72
N MET A 59 4.23 2.38 10.10
CA MET A 59 3.89 2.13 11.51
C MET A 59 4.59 0.86 12.03
N LEU A 60 4.62 -0.20 11.24
CA LEU A 60 5.31 -1.45 11.59
C LEU A 60 6.83 -1.27 11.63
N ASP A 61 7.41 -0.56 10.66
CA ASP A 61 8.84 -0.23 10.62
C ASP A 61 9.27 0.52 11.91
N GLN A 62 8.55 1.56 12.30
CA GLN A 62 8.83 2.30 13.53
C GLN A 62 8.59 1.45 14.79
N LYS A 63 7.47 0.73 14.86
CA LYS A 63 7.10 -0.07 16.05
C LYS A 63 8.11 -1.17 16.33
N TRP A 64 8.63 -1.81 15.29
CA TRP A 64 9.59 -2.90 15.38
C TRP A 64 11.04 -2.47 15.18
N LYS A 65 11.28 -1.17 14.97
CA LYS A 65 12.60 -0.57 14.74
C LYS A 65 13.35 -1.29 13.62
N LEU A 66 12.66 -1.51 12.50
CA LEU A 66 13.23 -2.26 11.40
C LEU A 66 14.28 -1.42 10.65
N ASN A 67 14.20 -0.08 10.65
CA ASN A 67 15.15 0.75 9.90
C ASN A 67 15.15 0.37 8.40
N CYS A 68 13.96 0.16 7.86
CA CYS A 68 13.77 -0.02 6.43
C CYS A 68 14.17 1.25 5.66
N ASP A 69 14.51 1.10 4.38
CA ASP A 69 14.53 2.25 3.47
C ASP A 69 13.10 2.74 3.27
N GLN A 70 12.74 3.83 3.96
CA GLN A 70 11.38 4.37 4.00
C GLN A 70 10.89 4.82 2.62
N SER A 71 11.79 5.30 1.75
CA SER A 71 11.44 5.70 0.39
C SER A 71 11.00 4.49 -0.43
N SER A 72 11.80 3.42 -0.43
CA SER A 72 11.48 2.16 -1.08
C SER A 72 10.24 1.48 -0.47
N LEU A 73 10.10 1.54 0.86
CA LEU A 73 8.97 0.95 1.58
C LEU A 73 7.65 1.60 1.14
N VAL A 74 7.58 2.93 1.17
CA VAL A 74 6.37 3.67 0.80
C VAL A 74 6.09 3.56 -0.69
N ARG A 75 7.09 3.76 -1.57
CA ARG A 75 6.87 3.66 -3.02
C ARG A 75 6.48 2.25 -3.44
N GLY A 76 7.14 1.23 -2.91
CA GLY A 76 6.80 -0.17 -3.15
C GLY A 76 5.39 -0.52 -2.65
N ALA A 77 5.01 -0.04 -1.46
CA ALA A 77 3.65 -0.22 -0.93
C ALA A 77 2.58 0.47 -1.80
N LEU A 78 2.84 1.68 -2.30
CA LEU A 78 1.89 2.38 -3.18
C LEU A 78 1.69 1.68 -4.53
N LEU A 79 2.67 0.88 -4.97
CA LEU A 79 2.69 0.25 -6.28
C LEU A 79 2.43 -1.27 -6.25
N HIS A 80 2.25 -1.89 -5.09
CA HIS A 80 2.13 -3.36 -4.99
C HIS A 80 0.93 -3.90 -5.79
N ASP A 81 -0.18 -3.16 -5.79
CA ASP A 81 -1.42 -3.43 -6.52
C ASP A 81 -1.59 -2.55 -7.77
N TYR A 82 -0.49 -2.12 -8.41
CA TYR A 82 -0.53 -1.24 -9.59
C TYR A 82 -0.95 -1.97 -10.89
N PHE A 83 -2.01 -2.77 -10.83
CA PHE A 83 -2.49 -3.60 -11.94
C PHE A 83 -3.36 -2.85 -12.95
N LEU A 84 -4.01 -1.75 -12.55
CA LEU A 84 -4.74 -0.79 -13.40
C LEU A 84 -5.95 -1.35 -14.19
N TYR A 85 -6.71 -2.25 -13.59
CA TYR A 85 -7.96 -2.78 -14.16
C TYR A 85 -8.92 -3.21 -13.04
N ASP A 86 -10.22 -3.29 -13.31
CA ASP A 86 -11.16 -3.85 -12.34
C ASP A 86 -11.14 -5.38 -12.38
N TRP A 87 -10.64 -6.01 -11.31
CA TRP A 87 -10.51 -7.47 -11.27
C TRP A 87 -11.82 -8.21 -10.96
N HIS A 88 -12.88 -7.48 -10.56
CA HIS A 88 -14.22 -8.05 -10.38
C HIS A 88 -14.92 -8.31 -11.72
N GLN A 89 -14.44 -7.68 -12.80
CA GLN A 89 -14.96 -7.90 -14.14
C GLN A 89 -14.24 -9.09 -14.77
N PRO A 90 -14.97 -10.15 -15.17
CA PRO A 90 -14.35 -11.32 -15.76
C PRO A 90 -13.73 -10.96 -17.11
N HIS A 91 -12.40 -10.98 -17.16
CA HIS A 91 -11.63 -10.83 -18.39
C HIS A 91 -10.78 -12.08 -18.59
N LYS A 92 -10.89 -12.68 -19.78
CA LYS A 92 -10.15 -13.90 -20.15
C LYS A 92 -8.62 -13.75 -20.07
N GLU A 93 -8.11 -12.51 -20.09
CA GLU A 93 -6.68 -12.19 -20.10
C GLU A 93 -6.06 -12.15 -18.69
N TYR A 94 -6.87 -11.96 -17.66
CA TYR A 94 -6.42 -11.95 -16.26
C TYR A 94 -6.77 -13.32 -15.70
N GLY A 95 -5.77 -14.17 -15.47
CA GLY A 95 -5.96 -15.52 -14.92
C GLY A 95 -6.55 -15.49 -13.49
N MET A 96 -6.12 -16.41 -12.63
CA MET A 96 -6.51 -16.30 -11.21
C MET A 96 -5.86 -15.05 -10.61
N HIS A 97 -6.62 -13.95 -10.49
CA HIS A 97 -6.13 -12.60 -10.14
C HIS A 97 -5.12 -12.61 -8.99
N GLY A 98 -5.42 -13.30 -7.88
CA GLY A 98 -4.54 -13.38 -6.71
C GLY A 98 -3.14 -13.98 -6.98
N PHE A 99 -2.98 -14.78 -8.02
CA PHE A 99 -1.68 -15.37 -8.41
C PHE A 99 -0.94 -14.56 -9.47
N THR A 100 -1.67 -13.76 -10.26
CA THR A 100 -1.12 -13.12 -11.46
C THR A 100 -0.92 -11.62 -11.32
N HIS A 101 -1.67 -10.93 -10.45
CA HIS A 101 -1.57 -9.48 -10.33
C HIS A 101 -0.20 -8.98 -9.84
N PRO A 102 0.59 -9.69 -9.01
CA PRO A 102 1.93 -9.19 -8.66
C PRO A 102 2.83 -9.03 -9.88
N GLY A 103 2.69 -9.93 -10.85
CA GLY A 103 3.40 -9.84 -12.13
C GLY A 103 2.90 -8.67 -12.99
N THR A 104 1.59 -8.45 -13.07
CA THR A 104 1.02 -7.33 -13.82
C THR A 104 1.34 -5.98 -13.19
N ALA A 105 1.21 -5.85 -11.88
CA ALA A 105 1.60 -4.67 -11.14
C ALA A 105 3.08 -4.34 -11.35
N LEU A 106 3.96 -5.34 -11.27
CA LEU A 106 5.39 -5.15 -11.51
C LEU A 106 5.67 -4.67 -12.94
N ARG A 107 5.03 -5.28 -13.95
CA ARG A 107 5.22 -4.85 -15.35
C ARG A 107 4.79 -3.41 -15.56
N ASN A 108 3.60 -3.03 -15.08
CA ASN A 108 3.08 -1.68 -15.21
C ASN A 108 3.97 -0.67 -14.48
N ALA A 109 4.34 -0.99 -13.24
CA ALA A 109 5.17 -0.09 -12.43
C ALA A 109 6.57 0.08 -13.03
N ALA A 110 7.17 -0.98 -13.58
CA ALA A 110 8.48 -0.91 -14.23
C ALA A 110 8.46 -0.15 -15.58
N GLN A 111 7.29 0.04 -16.20
CA GLN A 111 7.13 0.89 -17.38
C GLN A 111 7.04 2.37 -17.02
N ASP A 112 6.39 2.68 -15.89
CA ASP A 112 6.10 4.06 -15.49
C ASP A 112 7.13 4.65 -14.50
N PHE A 113 7.92 3.80 -13.84
CA PHE A 113 8.86 4.20 -12.79
C PHE A 113 10.21 3.49 -12.93
N ASP A 114 11.28 4.20 -12.58
CA ASP A 114 12.59 3.60 -12.36
C ASP A 114 12.63 2.94 -10.96
N LEU A 115 12.32 1.65 -10.94
CA LEU A 115 12.23 0.84 -9.73
C LEU A 115 13.56 0.21 -9.34
N ASN A 116 13.92 0.34 -8.06
CA ASN A 116 15.06 -0.36 -7.49
C ASN A 116 14.73 -1.83 -7.16
N LEU A 117 15.73 -2.58 -6.67
CA LEU A 117 15.57 -4.01 -6.38
C LEU A 117 14.58 -4.30 -5.23
N VAL A 118 14.51 -3.41 -4.25
CA VAL A 118 13.63 -3.55 -3.08
C VAL A 118 12.17 -3.37 -3.51
N GLU A 119 11.87 -2.32 -4.24
CA GLU A 119 10.54 -2.00 -4.75
C GLU A 119 10.02 -3.07 -5.69
N ARG A 120 10.87 -3.53 -6.63
CA ARG A 120 10.53 -4.64 -7.52
C ARG A 120 10.18 -5.89 -6.72
N ASN A 121 10.89 -6.17 -5.63
CA ASN A 121 10.62 -7.33 -4.78
C ASN A 121 9.35 -7.15 -3.95
N ILE A 122 9.08 -5.96 -3.41
CA ILE A 122 7.82 -5.64 -2.74
C ILE A 122 6.65 -5.99 -3.67
N ILE A 123 6.65 -5.40 -4.87
CA ILE A 123 5.56 -5.59 -5.84
C ILE A 123 5.46 -7.06 -6.26
N ALA A 124 6.59 -7.73 -6.55
CA ALA A 124 6.57 -9.11 -7.03
C ALA A 124 6.21 -10.16 -5.97
N ARG A 125 6.42 -9.87 -4.68
CA ARG A 125 6.38 -10.87 -3.59
C ARG A 125 5.36 -10.56 -2.51
N HIS A 126 4.62 -9.46 -2.62
CA HIS A 126 3.65 -9.11 -1.58
C HIS A 126 2.62 -10.22 -1.39
N MET A 127 2.17 -10.95 -2.41
CA MET A 127 1.18 -12.04 -2.26
C MET A 127 1.66 -13.33 -1.57
N PHE A 128 2.86 -13.39 -0.99
CA PHE A 128 3.23 -14.54 -0.15
C PHE A 128 2.26 -14.68 1.05
N PRO A 129 1.80 -15.90 1.43
CA PRO A 129 2.18 -17.22 0.91
C PRO A 129 1.30 -17.75 -0.25
N LEU A 130 0.31 -16.98 -0.73
CA LEU A 130 -0.54 -17.40 -1.87
C LEU A 130 0.30 -17.62 -3.13
N VAL A 131 1.15 -16.64 -3.46
CA VAL A 131 2.25 -16.86 -4.42
C VAL A 131 3.43 -17.41 -3.62
N PRO A 132 3.85 -18.68 -3.84
CA PRO A 132 4.73 -19.40 -2.93
C PRO A 132 6.22 -19.05 -3.14
N ILE A 133 6.50 -17.76 -3.27
CA ILE A 133 7.87 -17.25 -3.39
C ILE A 133 8.05 -16.17 -2.32
N PRO A 134 8.89 -16.42 -1.29
CA PRO A 134 8.96 -15.55 -0.13
C PRO A 134 9.57 -14.17 -0.46
N PRO A 135 9.21 -13.13 0.29
CA PRO A 135 9.87 -11.83 0.21
C PRO A 135 11.36 -11.93 0.56
N ARG A 136 12.21 -11.21 -0.16
CA ARG A 136 13.68 -11.22 0.05
C ARG A 136 14.16 -10.10 0.95
N TYR A 137 13.52 -8.94 0.89
CA TYR A 137 13.90 -7.74 1.65
C TYR A 137 12.97 -7.53 2.83
N ARG A 138 13.45 -6.80 3.84
CA ARG A 138 12.71 -6.53 5.07
C ARG A 138 11.48 -5.69 4.77
N GLU A 139 11.62 -4.72 3.88
CA GLU A 139 10.55 -3.90 3.34
C GLU A 139 9.47 -4.77 2.69
N SER A 140 9.88 -5.77 1.91
CA SER A 140 8.95 -6.69 1.25
C SER A 140 8.20 -7.57 2.25
N VAL A 141 8.81 -7.96 3.37
CA VAL A 141 8.11 -8.65 4.48
C VAL A 141 7.13 -7.69 5.15
N VAL A 142 7.52 -6.45 5.43
CA VAL A 142 6.65 -5.45 6.07
C VAL A 142 5.42 -5.15 5.21
N VAL A 143 5.62 -4.85 3.92
CA VAL A 143 4.49 -4.61 3.01
C VAL A 143 3.60 -5.83 2.90
N CYS A 144 4.19 -7.03 2.78
CA CYS A 144 3.43 -8.27 2.77
C CYS A 144 2.54 -8.40 4.00
N LEU A 145 3.02 -8.13 5.22
CA LEU A 145 2.21 -8.21 6.43
C LEU A 145 1.14 -7.10 6.51
N ALA A 146 1.52 -5.87 6.14
CA ALA A 146 0.62 -4.72 6.15
C ALA A 146 -0.55 -4.89 5.18
N ASP A 147 -0.29 -5.40 3.98
CA ASP A 147 -1.28 -5.77 2.97
C ASP A 147 -2.37 -6.69 3.56
N LYS A 148 -1.98 -7.82 4.18
CA LYS A 148 -2.98 -8.77 4.75
C LYS A 148 -3.75 -8.14 5.89
N PHE A 149 -3.09 -7.34 6.72
CA PHE A 149 -3.77 -6.61 7.77
C PHE A 149 -4.84 -5.68 7.18
N CYS A 150 -4.48 -4.88 6.16
CA CYS A 150 -5.40 -4.00 5.46
C CYS A 150 -6.57 -4.77 4.82
N SER A 151 -6.29 -5.79 4.02
CA SER A 151 -7.32 -6.61 3.35
C SER A 151 -8.29 -7.26 4.33
N LEU A 152 -7.81 -7.76 5.47
CA LEU A 152 -8.67 -8.31 6.52
C LEU A 152 -9.58 -7.22 7.12
N ASN A 153 -9.04 -6.05 7.46
CA ASN A 153 -9.85 -4.98 8.06
C ASN A 153 -10.90 -4.42 7.08
N GLU A 154 -10.56 -4.36 5.79
CA GLU A 154 -11.45 -3.92 4.70
C GLU A 154 -12.56 -4.93 4.46
N THR A 155 -12.22 -6.22 4.36
CA THR A 155 -13.19 -7.30 4.14
C THR A 155 -14.21 -7.42 5.28
N PHE A 156 -13.79 -7.16 6.52
CA PHE A 156 -14.68 -7.15 7.68
C PHE A 156 -15.31 -5.77 7.98
N SER A 157 -15.18 -4.80 7.07
CA SER A 157 -15.78 -3.46 7.14
C SER A 157 -15.59 -2.75 8.49
N ARG A 158 -14.37 -2.81 9.04
CA ARG A 158 -14.08 -2.22 10.36
C ARG A 158 -14.15 -0.69 10.29
N ARG A 159 -15.25 -0.12 10.77
CA ARG A 159 -15.57 1.32 10.64
C ARG A 159 -14.42 2.26 11.01
N ARG A 160 -13.71 2.00 12.10
CA ARG A 160 -12.55 2.83 12.53
C ARG A 160 -11.42 2.83 11.51
N TYR A 161 -11.12 1.67 10.93
CA TYR A 161 -10.10 1.54 9.88
C TYR A 161 -10.53 2.32 8.63
N LEU A 162 -11.77 2.12 8.17
CA LEU A 162 -12.29 2.82 6.99
C LEU A 162 -12.30 4.35 7.17
N SER A 163 -12.66 4.84 8.35
CA SER A 163 -12.56 6.27 8.68
C SER A 163 -11.12 6.79 8.59
N LEU A 164 -10.14 6.03 9.09
CA LEU A 164 -8.73 6.40 9.01
C LEU A 164 -8.24 6.43 7.55
N VAL A 165 -8.55 5.40 6.76
CA VAL A 165 -8.14 5.33 5.35
C VAL A 165 -8.70 6.52 4.56
N LYS A 166 -10.00 6.83 4.72
CA LYS A 166 -10.62 8.00 4.08
C LYS A 166 -9.94 9.31 4.47
N LEU A 167 -9.56 9.47 5.74
CA LEU A 167 -8.84 10.65 6.22
C LEU A 167 -7.42 10.76 5.64
N LEU A 168 -6.68 9.65 5.61
CA LEU A 168 -5.33 9.59 5.03
C LEU A 168 -5.36 9.95 3.55
N SER A 169 -6.24 9.32 2.79
CA SER A 169 -6.44 9.61 1.38
C SER A 169 -6.76 11.10 1.18
N ALA A 170 -7.77 11.63 1.86
CA ALA A 170 -8.10 13.06 1.74
C ALA A 170 -6.89 13.97 2.06
N THR A 171 -6.14 13.67 3.11
CA THR A 171 -4.99 14.47 3.54
C THR A 171 -3.86 14.48 2.51
N LEU A 172 -3.55 13.33 1.93
CA LEU A 172 -2.47 13.18 0.95
C LEU A 172 -2.84 13.77 -0.41
N ILE A 173 -4.11 13.62 -0.81
CA ILE A 173 -4.56 13.97 -2.16
C ILE A 173 -4.93 15.45 -2.27
N LEU A 174 -5.58 16.04 -1.25
CA LEU A 174 -6.01 17.44 -1.29
C LEU A 174 -4.85 18.45 -1.17
N HIS A 175 -3.63 17.99 -0.87
CA HIS A 175 -2.44 18.84 -0.72
C HIS A 175 -1.31 18.47 -1.70
N SER A 176 -1.65 17.79 -2.80
CA SER A 176 -0.70 17.35 -3.85
C SER A 176 -0.69 18.32 -5.04
#